data_AF-A0A146G7R1-F1
#
_entry.id   AF-A0A146G7R1-F1
#
_cell.length_a   1.000
_cell.length_b   1.000
_cell.length_c   1.000
_cell.angle_alpha   90.00
_cell.angle_beta   90.00
_cell.angle_gamma   90.00
#
_symmetry.space_group_name_H-M   'P 1'
#
loop_
_entity.id
_entity.type
_entity.pdbx_description
1 polymer ?
#
loop_
_entity_poly.entity_id
_entity_poly.type
_entity_poly.pdbx_seq_one_letter_code
_entity_poly.pdbx_strand_id
1 'polypeptide(L)'
;MKLCFAVLPALICSAALLPAAPKSIEDYRATFQQAVTQKDKALLQELIYAEGLSDEDKALAARSTEMFVSGPGVVESVTVVPVPNSLNKVRIARGKKWEPSLPPAGALLIKMKSPDGKSETTYTSVFGESGGEYYLVAAKSTKLDWNGPEDKTLNFIVMGKGQNAVKIAYRWNVSGVNMEEVADSPSISFLGQYIESMTVTSDSDDTDVTLSIREGGKEIYTSQPLKGKGTLEYKRP
;
A
#
# COMPACT_ATOMS: atom_id res chain seq x y z
N MET A 1 -44.82 41.77 48.54
CA MET A 1 -44.70 40.41 47.97
C MET A 1 -44.24 40.53 46.52
N LYS A 2 -43.01 40.15 46.20
CA LYS A 2 -42.50 40.02 44.83
C LYS A 2 -42.19 38.54 44.61
N LEU A 3 -42.95 37.87 43.74
CA LEU A 3 -42.60 36.54 43.24
C LEU A 3 -41.59 36.73 42.11
N CYS A 4 -40.35 36.31 42.33
CA CYS A 4 -39.38 36.11 41.26
C CYS A 4 -39.63 34.72 40.65
N PHE A 5 -40.06 34.69 39.38
CA PHE A 5 -40.01 33.48 38.57
C PHE A 5 -38.55 33.20 38.18
N ALA A 6 -38.02 32.07 38.61
CA ALA A 6 -36.76 31.54 38.10
C ALA A 6 -37.05 30.81 36.77
N VAL A 7 -36.59 31.38 35.66
CA VAL A 7 -36.54 30.72 34.36
C VAL A 7 -35.30 29.83 34.36
N LEU A 8 -35.50 28.51 34.34
CA LEU A 8 -34.44 27.52 34.18
C LEU A 8 -34.11 27.43 32.67
N PRO A 9 -32.89 27.75 32.21
CA PRO A 9 -32.52 27.47 30.82
C PRO A 9 -32.32 25.96 30.67
N ALA A 10 -33.16 25.33 29.86
CA ALA A 10 -32.95 23.97 29.40
C ALA A 10 -31.67 23.93 28.57
N LEU A 11 -30.60 23.39 29.14
CA LEU A 11 -29.37 23.08 28.44
C LEU A 11 -29.67 21.91 27.49
N ILE A 12 -29.93 22.20 26.22
CA ILE A 12 -29.96 21.18 25.17
C ILE A 12 -28.51 20.73 24.97
N CYS A 13 -28.10 19.69 25.69
CA CYS A 13 -26.91 18.93 25.34
C CYS A 13 -27.20 18.23 24.01
N SER A 14 -26.83 18.87 22.90
CA SER A 14 -26.61 18.17 21.64
C SER A 14 -25.44 17.20 21.86
N ALA A 15 -25.74 16.02 22.38
CA ALA A 15 -24.84 14.88 22.27
C ALA A 15 -24.71 14.63 20.77
N ALA A 16 -23.60 15.07 20.18
CA ALA A 16 -23.20 14.60 18.87
C ALA A 16 -23.06 13.08 19.00
N LEU A 17 -24.08 12.34 18.57
CA LEU A 17 -23.93 10.93 18.29
C LEU A 17 -22.79 10.84 17.30
N LEU A 18 -21.65 10.30 17.75
CA LEU A 18 -20.59 9.88 16.84
C LEU A 18 -21.27 9.04 15.75
N PRO A 19 -21.12 9.38 14.46
CA PRO A 19 -21.69 8.56 13.41
C PRO A 19 -21.11 7.15 13.57
N ALA A 20 -21.98 6.17 13.74
CA ALA A 20 -21.58 4.77 13.69
C ALA A 20 -20.82 4.51 12.39
N ALA A 21 -19.85 3.60 12.40
CA ALA A 21 -19.05 3.32 11.22
C ALA A 21 -19.97 2.94 10.04
N PRO A 22 -19.61 3.29 8.79
CA PRO A 22 -20.49 3.11 7.65
C PRO A 22 -20.84 1.63 7.42
N LYS A 23 -22.12 1.31 7.22
CA LYS A 23 -22.63 -0.07 7.09
C LYS A 23 -22.83 -0.56 5.67
N SER A 24 -22.58 0.31 4.69
CA SER A 24 -22.59 -0.04 3.27
C SER A 24 -21.39 0.58 2.57
N ILE A 25 -20.98 -0.01 1.45
CA ILE A 25 -19.86 0.51 0.64
C ILE A 25 -20.17 1.92 0.13
N GLU A 26 -21.42 2.20 -0.24
CA GLU A 26 -21.84 3.51 -0.74
C GLU A 26 -21.82 4.58 0.35
N ASP A 27 -22.27 4.24 1.56
CA ASP A 27 -22.17 5.12 2.72
C ASP A 27 -20.70 5.37 3.07
N TYR A 28 -19.88 4.31 3.08
CA TYR A 28 -18.45 4.43 3.35
C TYR A 28 -17.75 5.36 2.36
N ARG A 29 -17.98 5.18 1.06
CA ARG A 29 -17.45 6.05 0.01
C ARG A 29 -17.92 7.48 0.22
N ALA A 30 -19.20 7.70 0.52
CA ALA A 30 -19.76 9.03 0.74
C ALA A 30 -19.15 9.72 1.97
N THR A 31 -19.05 9.01 3.11
CA THR A 31 -18.41 9.52 4.33
C THR A 31 -16.95 9.83 4.10
N PHE A 32 -16.21 8.95 3.41
CA PHE A 32 -14.81 9.22 3.06
C PHE A 32 -14.69 10.45 2.17
N GLN A 33 -15.51 10.56 1.11
CA GLN A 33 -15.52 11.70 0.20
C GLN A 33 -15.84 13.01 0.94
N GLN A 34 -16.80 12.98 1.86
CA GLN A 34 -17.12 14.11 2.72
C GLN A 34 -15.90 14.50 3.55
N ALA A 35 -15.28 13.54 4.24
CA ALA A 35 -14.14 13.78 5.11
C ALA A 35 -12.96 14.41 4.35
N VAL A 36 -12.62 13.91 3.15
CA VAL A 36 -11.54 14.50 2.34
C VAL A 36 -11.92 15.86 1.75
N THR A 37 -13.18 16.07 1.35
CA THR A 37 -13.63 17.35 0.78
C THR A 37 -13.67 18.45 1.84
N GLN A 38 -14.12 18.11 3.05
CA GLN A 38 -14.20 19.03 4.19
C GLN A 38 -12.86 19.15 4.93
N LYS A 39 -11.85 18.36 4.54
CA LYS A 39 -10.57 18.25 5.24
C LYS A 39 -10.77 17.90 6.72
N ASP A 40 -11.75 17.04 6.99
CA ASP A 40 -12.07 16.58 8.35
C ASP A 40 -11.13 15.45 8.75
N LYS A 41 -10.07 15.83 9.47
CA LYS A 41 -9.08 14.90 9.98
C LYS A 41 -9.66 13.92 11.00
N ALA A 42 -10.59 14.36 11.84
CA ALA A 42 -11.16 13.51 12.88
C ALA A 42 -11.99 12.40 12.24
N LEU A 43 -12.86 12.76 11.28
CA LEU A 43 -13.68 11.80 10.55
C LEU A 43 -12.81 10.81 9.74
N LEU A 44 -11.73 11.26 9.10
CA LEU A 44 -10.81 10.34 8.41
C LEU A 44 -10.13 9.36 9.37
N GLN A 45 -9.75 9.81 10.57
CA GLN A 45 -9.13 8.95 11.57
C GLN A 45 -10.11 7.92 12.13
N GLU A 46 -11.39 8.29 12.30
CA GLU A 46 -12.46 7.38 12.72
C GLU A 46 -12.73 6.27 11.68
N LEU A 47 -12.52 6.56 10.40
CA LEU A 47 -12.64 5.55 9.34
C LEU A 47 -11.50 4.52 9.34
N ILE A 48 -10.42 4.71 10.11
CA ILE A 48 -9.29 3.77 10.14
C ILE A 48 -9.62 2.57 11.04
N TYR A 49 -9.44 1.36 10.53
CA TYR A 49 -9.52 0.17 11.35
C TYR A 49 -8.32 0.09 12.31
N ALA A 50 -8.53 0.51 13.56
CA ALA A 50 -7.47 0.66 14.56
C ALA A 50 -7.26 -0.58 15.45
N GLU A 51 -8.14 -1.57 15.38
CA GLU A 51 -8.02 -2.77 16.20
C GLU A 51 -6.74 -3.54 15.88
N GLY A 52 -6.00 -3.90 16.93
CA GLY A 52 -4.74 -4.64 16.80
C GLY A 52 -3.57 -3.83 16.24
N LEU A 53 -3.73 -2.53 15.96
CA LEU A 53 -2.63 -1.63 15.61
C LEU A 53 -1.86 -1.20 16.85
N SER A 54 -0.53 -1.18 16.74
CA SER A 54 0.32 -0.50 17.71
C SER A 54 0.17 1.02 17.61
N ASP A 55 0.64 1.77 18.61
CA ASP A 55 0.59 3.24 18.54
C ASP A 55 1.46 3.81 17.40
N GLU A 56 2.57 3.12 17.07
CA GLU A 56 3.39 3.44 15.90
C GLU A 56 2.60 3.26 14.60
N ASP A 57 1.86 2.15 14.46
CA ASP A 57 1.06 1.87 13.28
C ASP A 57 -0.13 2.84 13.14
N LYS A 58 -0.78 3.20 14.24
CA LYS A 58 -1.84 4.24 14.26
C LYS A 58 -1.29 5.59 13.80
N ALA A 59 -0.11 5.97 14.27
CA ALA A 59 0.54 7.22 13.83
C ALA A 59 0.90 7.19 12.34
N LEU A 60 1.38 6.04 11.83
CA LEU A 60 1.65 5.85 10.41
C LEU A 60 0.37 5.93 9.57
N ALA A 61 -0.70 5.27 9.99
CA ALA A 61 -1.99 5.32 9.33
C ALA A 61 -2.55 6.76 9.28
N ALA A 62 -2.53 7.47 10.41
CA ALA A 62 -2.94 8.88 10.46
C ALA A 62 -2.10 9.78 9.55
N ARG A 63 -0.79 9.53 9.44
CA ARG A 63 0.09 10.26 8.52
C ARG A 63 -0.26 9.96 7.05
N SER A 64 -0.68 8.74 6.72
CA SER A 64 -1.08 8.37 5.37
C SER A 64 -2.37 9.07 4.93
N THR A 65 -3.25 9.41 5.85
CA THR A 65 -4.48 10.18 5.55
C THR A 65 -4.25 11.70 5.58
N GLU A 66 -3.16 12.17 6.20
CA GLU A 66 -2.83 13.59 6.33
C GLU A 66 -2.70 14.29 4.97
N MET A 67 -2.23 13.60 3.92
CA MET A 67 -2.14 14.15 2.57
C MET A 67 -3.49 14.63 2.01
N PHE A 68 -4.60 14.02 2.40
CA PHE A 68 -5.94 14.43 1.96
C PHE A 68 -6.44 15.69 2.67
N VAL A 69 -5.97 15.92 3.90
CA VAL A 69 -6.37 17.06 4.74
C VAL A 69 -5.48 18.27 4.47
N SER A 70 -4.16 18.04 4.47
CA SER A 70 -3.15 19.09 4.37
C SER A 70 -2.80 19.46 2.92
N GLY A 71 -3.15 18.63 1.94
CA GLY A 71 -2.90 18.92 0.53
C GLY A 71 -3.68 20.12 -0.01
N PRO A 72 -3.13 20.89 -0.97
CA PRO A 72 -3.86 21.98 -1.60
C PRO A 72 -4.91 21.50 -2.62
N GLY A 73 -4.89 20.23 -3.02
CA GLY A 73 -5.77 19.71 -4.06
C GLY A 73 -7.25 19.72 -3.67
N VAL A 74 -8.11 19.86 -4.68
CA VAL A 74 -9.57 19.78 -4.58
C VAL A 74 -10.00 18.39 -5.01
N VAL A 75 -10.82 17.73 -4.19
CA VAL A 75 -11.36 16.40 -4.51
C VAL A 75 -12.42 16.53 -5.59
N GLU A 76 -12.21 15.86 -6.72
CA GLU A 76 -13.15 15.84 -7.85
C GLU A 76 -14.11 14.67 -7.75
N SER A 77 -13.58 13.48 -7.46
CA SER A 77 -14.39 12.28 -7.30
C SER A 77 -13.71 11.25 -6.40
N VAL A 78 -14.54 10.43 -5.76
CA VAL A 78 -14.15 9.21 -5.08
C VAL A 78 -14.99 8.08 -5.68
N THR A 79 -14.35 7.03 -6.18
CA THR A 79 -15.04 5.88 -6.80
C THR A 79 -14.53 4.58 -6.22
N VAL A 80 -15.39 3.56 -6.19
CA VAL A 80 -15.01 2.22 -5.72
C VAL A 80 -14.46 1.42 -6.89
N VAL A 81 -13.31 0.79 -6.68
CA VAL A 81 -12.63 -0.06 -7.65
C VAL A 81 -12.17 -1.36 -6.98
N PRO A 82 -11.89 -2.43 -7.76
CA PRO A 82 -11.26 -3.63 -7.23
C PRO A 82 -9.92 -3.32 -6.55
N VAL A 83 -9.51 -4.13 -5.58
CA VAL A 83 -8.22 -3.98 -4.89
C VAL A 83 -7.09 -4.14 -5.90
N PRO A 84 -6.20 -3.15 -6.09
CA PRO A 84 -5.03 -3.32 -6.94
C PRO A 84 -4.11 -4.42 -6.39
N ASN A 85 -3.58 -5.27 -7.27
CA ASN A 85 -2.70 -6.39 -6.90
C ASN A 85 -1.47 -5.94 -6.08
N SER A 86 -0.98 -4.72 -6.29
CA SER A 86 0.15 -4.14 -5.55
C SER A 86 -0.17 -3.80 -4.10
N LEU A 87 -1.45 -3.60 -3.75
CA LEU A 87 -1.89 -3.14 -2.43
C LEU A 87 -2.41 -4.27 -1.52
N ASN A 88 -2.50 -5.50 -2.03
CA ASN A 88 -2.90 -6.68 -1.26
C ASN A 88 -1.70 -7.55 -0.81
N LYS A 89 -0.50 -6.95 -0.70
CA LYS A 89 0.74 -7.70 -0.43
C LYS A 89 1.23 -7.50 0.99
N VAL A 90 1.72 -8.58 1.58
CA VAL A 90 2.58 -8.51 2.77
C VAL A 90 3.89 -7.85 2.38
N ARG A 91 4.33 -6.88 3.18
CA ARG A 91 5.63 -6.23 3.00
C ARG A 91 6.53 -6.64 4.17
N ILE A 92 7.78 -6.98 3.88
CA ILE A 92 8.79 -7.21 4.91
C ILE A 92 9.98 -6.29 4.63
N ALA A 93 10.48 -5.64 5.66
CA ALA A 93 11.71 -4.84 5.63
C ALA A 93 12.14 -4.50 7.05
N ARG A 94 13.44 -4.38 7.27
CA ARG A 94 14.05 -3.85 8.50
C ARG A 94 13.52 -4.54 9.77
N GLY A 95 13.41 -5.87 9.74
CA GLY A 95 12.96 -6.69 10.86
C GLY A 95 11.47 -6.57 11.18
N LYS A 96 10.67 -5.99 10.29
CA LYS A 96 9.23 -5.85 10.45
C LYS A 96 8.48 -6.45 9.26
N LYS A 97 7.38 -7.14 9.56
CA LYS A 97 6.36 -7.55 8.61
C LYS A 97 5.19 -6.58 8.73
N TRP A 98 4.77 -5.99 7.63
CA TRP A 98 3.54 -5.22 7.50
C TRP A 98 2.52 -6.01 6.71
N GLU A 99 1.33 -6.11 7.27
CA GLU A 99 0.18 -6.73 6.64
C GLU A 99 -1.06 -5.84 6.77
N PRO A 100 -2.05 -5.98 5.88
CA PRO A 100 -3.33 -5.30 6.03
C PRO A 100 -3.94 -5.53 7.42
N SER A 101 -4.44 -4.48 8.08
CA SER A 101 -5.13 -4.60 9.37
C SER A 101 -6.47 -5.32 9.26
N LEU A 102 -7.06 -5.33 8.06
CA LEU A 102 -8.19 -6.15 7.65
C LEU A 102 -7.94 -6.74 6.26
N PRO A 103 -8.56 -7.88 5.91
CA PRO A 103 -8.63 -8.34 4.53
C PRO A 103 -9.22 -7.25 3.62
N PRO A 104 -8.50 -6.84 2.56
CA PRO A 104 -9.03 -5.90 1.58
C PRO A 104 -10.31 -6.41 0.90
N ALA A 105 -11.39 -5.62 0.95
CA ALA A 105 -12.65 -5.88 0.25
C ALA A 105 -12.78 -5.06 -1.04
N GLY A 106 -12.09 -3.92 -1.11
CA GLY A 106 -12.10 -3.02 -2.26
C GLY A 106 -11.11 -1.87 -2.09
N ALA A 107 -11.08 -0.97 -3.05
CA ALA A 107 -10.31 0.27 -2.94
C ALA A 107 -11.14 1.48 -3.39
N LEU A 108 -10.81 2.63 -2.83
CA LEU A 108 -11.26 3.94 -3.26
C LEU A 108 -10.21 4.51 -4.23
N LEU A 109 -10.64 4.88 -5.43
CA LEU A 109 -9.88 5.70 -6.36
C LEU A 109 -10.27 7.16 -6.13
N ILE A 110 -9.34 7.96 -5.64
CA ILE A 110 -9.54 9.37 -5.30
C ILE A 110 -8.89 10.22 -6.38
N LYS A 111 -9.69 10.97 -7.12
CA LYS A 111 -9.19 11.96 -8.08
C LYS A 111 -9.16 13.34 -7.43
N MET A 112 -7.99 13.96 -7.46
CA MET A 112 -7.77 15.30 -6.96
C MET A 112 -7.21 16.18 -8.07
N LYS A 113 -7.65 17.43 -8.11
CA LYS A 113 -7.16 18.45 -9.04
C LYS A 113 -6.40 19.53 -8.28
N SER A 114 -5.36 20.10 -8.87
CA SER A 114 -4.75 21.30 -8.30
C SER A 114 -5.75 22.45 -8.22
N PRO A 115 -5.59 23.41 -7.28
CA PRO A 115 -6.46 24.58 -7.20
C PRO A 115 -6.60 25.37 -8.50
N ASP A 116 -5.53 25.42 -9.30
CA ASP A 116 -5.50 26.11 -10.60
C ASP A 116 -6.03 25.25 -11.76
N GLY A 117 -6.42 24.01 -11.48
CA GLY A 117 -6.99 23.08 -12.44
C GLY A 117 -6.01 22.49 -13.44
N LYS A 118 -4.70 22.74 -13.32
CA LYS A 118 -3.71 22.35 -14.33
C LYS A 118 -3.14 20.95 -14.16
N SER A 119 -3.18 20.40 -12.95
CA SER A 119 -2.73 19.03 -12.70
C SER A 119 -3.83 18.21 -12.04
N GLU A 120 -3.85 16.94 -12.40
CA GLU A 120 -4.68 15.91 -11.80
C GLU A 120 -3.76 14.89 -11.14
N THR A 121 -4.14 14.41 -9.96
CA THR A 121 -3.45 13.33 -9.27
C THR A 121 -4.48 12.32 -8.80
N THR A 122 -4.18 11.05 -9.01
CA THR A 122 -5.01 9.94 -8.56
C THR A 122 -4.32 9.24 -7.41
N TYR A 123 -5.08 9.00 -6.34
CA TYR A 123 -4.65 8.22 -5.19
C TYR A 123 -5.53 6.99 -5.05
N THR A 124 -5.02 5.98 -4.35
CA THR A 124 -5.78 4.79 -4.02
C THR A 124 -5.68 4.50 -2.54
N SER A 125 -6.81 4.23 -1.90
CA SER A 125 -6.88 3.80 -0.51
C SER A 125 -7.69 2.52 -0.41
N VAL A 126 -7.20 1.54 0.33
CA VAL A 126 -7.85 0.23 0.46
C VAL A 126 -8.83 0.24 1.63
N PHE A 127 -9.95 -0.48 1.49
CA PHE A 127 -10.92 -0.65 2.55
C PHE A 127 -11.30 -2.12 2.74
N GLY A 128 -11.83 -2.43 3.92
CA GLY A 128 -12.23 -3.77 4.34
C GLY A 128 -13.49 -3.72 5.20
N GLU A 129 -14.07 -4.87 5.48
CA GLU A 129 -15.27 -5.01 6.31
C GLU A 129 -14.94 -5.70 7.63
N SER A 130 -15.48 -5.20 8.73
CA SER A 130 -15.46 -5.85 10.04
C SER A 130 -16.79 -5.62 10.75
N GLY A 131 -17.45 -6.69 11.20
CA GLY A 131 -18.71 -6.58 11.93
C GLY A 131 -19.89 -5.97 11.14
N GLY A 132 -19.85 -6.02 9.80
CA GLY A 132 -20.85 -5.37 8.94
C GLY A 132 -20.64 -3.86 8.74
N GLU A 133 -19.47 -3.36 9.13
CA GLU A 133 -19.05 -1.97 8.97
C GLU A 133 -17.77 -1.89 8.12
N TYR A 134 -17.62 -0.79 7.39
CA TYR A 134 -16.54 -0.58 6.42
C TYR A 134 -15.51 0.43 6.92
N TYR A 135 -14.24 0.07 6.76
CA TYR A 135 -13.10 0.81 7.30
C TYR A 135 -11.97 0.93 6.30
N LEU A 136 -11.20 2.01 6.40
CA LEU A 136 -9.87 2.12 5.79
C LEU A 136 -8.96 1.04 6.37
N VAL A 137 -8.32 0.30 5.48
CA VAL A 137 -7.31 -0.71 5.81
C VAL A 137 -6.00 0.03 6.09
N ALA A 138 -5.45 -0.16 7.29
CA ALA A 138 -4.13 0.30 7.65
C ALA A 138 -3.09 -0.81 7.47
N ALA A 139 -1.81 -0.47 7.61
CA ALA A 139 -0.74 -1.44 7.73
C ALA A 139 -0.51 -1.76 9.22
N LYS A 140 -0.73 -3.02 9.61
CA LYS A 140 -0.35 -3.56 10.91
C LYS A 140 1.06 -4.08 10.85
N SER A 141 1.93 -3.67 11.78
CA SER A 141 3.30 -4.19 11.83
C SER A 141 3.50 -5.23 12.92
N THR A 142 4.31 -6.24 12.60
CA THR A 142 4.78 -7.27 13.53
C THR A 142 6.29 -7.30 13.47
N LYS A 143 6.96 -7.23 14.64
CA LYS A 143 8.41 -7.41 14.73
C LYS A 143 8.73 -8.88 14.46
N LEU A 144 9.80 -9.11 13.68
CA LEU A 144 10.27 -10.44 13.31
C LEU A 144 11.42 -10.94 14.19
N ASP A 145 11.77 -10.20 15.24
CA ASP A 145 12.93 -10.48 16.11
C ASP A 145 14.23 -10.77 15.34
N TRP A 146 14.35 -10.15 14.17
CA TRP A 146 15.49 -10.32 13.27
C TRP A 146 16.72 -9.59 13.82
N ASN A 147 17.78 -10.36 14.10
CA ASN A 147 19.05 -9.86 14.64
C ASN A 147 20.24 -10.06 13.70
N GLY A 148 20.00 -10.47 12.44
CA GLY A 148 21.06 -10.60 11.44
C GLY A 148 21.32 -9.29 10.69
N PRO A 149 22.00 -9.34 9.53
CA PRO A 149 22.35 -8.15 8.77
C PRO A 149 21.14 -7.29 8.38
N GLU A 150 21.36 -5.98 8.24
CA GLU A 150 20.35 -5.06 7.72
C GLU A 150 19.96 -5.42 6.29
N ASP A 151 18.68 -5.20 5.96
CA ASP A 151 18.22 -5.30 4.58
C ASP A 151 18.86 -4.19 3.73
N LYS A 152 19.37 -4.57 2.57
CA LYS A 152 19.96 -3.69 1.56
C LYS A 152 19.08 -3.66 0.32
N THR A 153 19.34 -2.69 -0.56
CA THR A 153 18.72 -2.67 -1.88
C THR A 153 19.20 -3.86 -2.70
N LEU A 154 18.26 -4.69 -3.12
CA LEU A 154 18.42 -5.75 -4.10
C LEU A 154 17.78 -5.27 -5.40
N ASN A 155 18.43 -5.53 -6.52
CA ASN A 155 17.81 -5.26 -7.81
C ASN A 155 18.24 -6.29 -8.84
N PHE A 156 17.37 -6.50 -9.82
CA PHE A 156 17.72 -7.20 -11.05
C PHE A 156 17.23 -6.40 -12.24
N ILE A 157 17.88 -6.62 -13.38
CA ILE A 157 17.51 -5.98 -14.65
C ILE A 157 17.68 -7.03 -15.74
N VAL A 158 16.61 -7.28 -16.49
CA VAL A 158 16.63 -7.99 -17.76
C VAL A 158 16.72 -6.95 -18.89
N MET A 159 17.77 -7.03 -19.69
CA MET A 159 18.04 -6.08 -20.76
C MET A 159 18.07 -6.78 -22.10
N GLY A 160 17.53 -6.15 -23.15
CA GLY A 160 17.69 -6.61 -24.52
C GLY A 160 16.38 -6.75 -25.31
N LYS A 161 16.47 -7.34 -26.50
CA LYS A 161 15.33 -7.51 -27.41
C LYS A 161 14.35 -8.52 -26.81
N GLY A 162 13.10 -8.09 -26.64
CA GLY A 162 12.03 -8.93 -26.08
C GLY A 162 11.99 -8.98 -24.55
N GLN A 163 12.76 -8.15 -23.84
CA GLN A 163 12.78 -8.11 -22.37
C GLN A 163 11.41 -7.92 -21.71
N ASN A 164 10.48 -7.19 -22.34
CA ASN A 164 9.15 -6.93 -21.79
C ASN A 164 8.19 -8.14 -21.93
N ALA A 165 8.58 -9.17 -22.68
CA ALA A 165 7.76 -10.34 -22.96
C ALA A 165 8.23 -11.59 -22.19
N VAL A 166 9.31 -11.49 -21.42
CA VAL A 166 9.83 -12.59 -20.62
C VAL A 166 9.05 -12.75 -19.31
N LYS A 167 8.99 -13.96 -18.79
CA LYS A 167 8.43 -14.27 -17.47
C LYS A 167 9.58 -14.36 -16.48
N ILE A 168 9.50 -13.63 -15.37
CA ILE A 168 10.56 -13.59 -14.35
C ILE A 168 9.99 -14.07 -13.03
N ALA A 169 10.53 -15.16 -12.49
CA ALA A 169 10.23 -15.63 -11.13
C ALA A 169 11.49 -15.49 -10.27
N TYR A 170 11.36 -15.06 -9.03
CA TYR A 170 12.50 -14.86 -8.15
C TYR A 170 12.17 -15.14 -6.69
N ARG A 171 13.18 -15.64 -5.98
CA ARG A 171 13.14 -15.92 -4.55
C ARG A 171 14.25 -15.15 -3.86
N TRP A 172 13.93 -14.56 -2.71
CA TRP A 172 14.89 -13.76 -1.96
C TRP A 172 14.63 -13.89 -0.46
N ASN A 173 15.66 -13.60 0.34
CA ASN A 173 15.49 -13.46 1.78
C ASN A 173 15.39 -11.98 2.16
N VAL A 174 14.48 -11.66 3.06
CA VAL A 174 14.34 -10.33 3.66
C VAL A 174 14.04 -10.48 5.14
N SER A 175 14.85 -9.84 5.99
CA SER A 175 14.72 -9.94 7.44
C SER A 175 14.54 -11.39 7.99
N GLY A 176 15.22 -12.37 7.39
CA GLY A 176 15.15 -13.78 7.81
C GLY A 176 13.98 -14.57 7.22
N VAL A 177 13.12 -13.93 6.43
CA VAL A 177 11.97 -14.57 5.77
C VAL A 177 12.26 -14.78 4.29
N ASN A 178 12.02 -16.01 3.81
CA ASN A 178 12.11 -16.31 2.38
C ASN A 178 10.81 -15.92 1.69
N MET A 179 10.94 -15.15 0.61
CA MET A 179 9.85 -14.63 -0.21
C MET A 179 10.00 -15.15 -1.64
N GLU A 180 8.88 -15.21 -2.36
CA GLU A 180 8.82 -15.63 -3.76
C GLU A 180 7.79 -14.79 -4.50
N GLU A 181 8.18 -14.25 -5.66
CA GLU A 181 7.30 -13.46 -6.52
C GLU A 181 7.58 -13.67 -8.01
N VAL A 182 6.59 -13.30 -8.83
CA VAL A 182 6.73 -13.13 -10.27
C VAL A 182 6.79 -11.64 -10.57
N ALA A 183 7.81 -11.22 -11.31
CA ALA A 183 7.99 -9.83 -11.69
C ALA A 183 6.95 -9.40 -12.73
N ASP A 184 6.42 -8.19 -12.60
CA ASP A 184 5.59 -7.51 -13.59
C ASP A 184 6.40 -6.59 -14.52
N SER A 185 7.69 -6.43 -14.24
CA SER A 185 8.63 -5.56 -14.95
C SER A 185 9.97 -6.26 -15.15
N PRO A 186 10.68 -6.01 -16.27
CA PRO A 186 12.03 -6.54 -16.49
C PRO A 186 13.06 -5.96 -15.51
N SER A 187 12.71 -4.92 -14.75
CA SER A 187 13.58 -4.29 -13.76
C SER A 187 12.80 -3.99 -12.49
N ILE A 188 13.28 -4.50 -11.36
CA ILE A 188 12.70 -4.26 -10.03
C ILE A 188 13.83 -3.97 -9.02
N SER A 189 13.55 -3.04 -8.11
CA SER A 189 14.38 -2.74 -6.95
C SER A 189 13.56 -2.92 -5.68
N PHE A 190 14.09 -3.66 -4.70
CA PHE A 190 13.40 -4.01 -3.45
C PHE A 190 14.40 -4.16 -2.29
N LEU A 191 13.90 -4.35 -1.07
CA LEU A 191 14.74 -4.56 0.11
C LEU A 191 14.86 -6.05 0.44
N GLY A 192 16.06 -6.46 0.84
CA GLY A 192 16.32 -7.79 1.37
C GLY A 192 17.79 -8.01 1.66
N GLN A 193 18.13 -9.25 2.01
CA GLN A 193 19.48 -9.66 2.36
C GLN A 193 20.22 -10.20 1.14
N TYR A 194 19.54 -11.00 0.33
CA TYR A 194 20.09 -11.57 -0.90
C TYR A 194 18.99 -12.12 -1.79
N ILE A 195 19.27 -12.19 -3.09
CA ILE A 195 18.46 -12.99 -4.03
C ILE A 195 18.98 -14.43 -3.96
N GLU A 196 18.08 -15.35 -3.61
CA GLU A 196 18.36 -16.79 -3.48
C GLU A 196 18.38 -17.45 -4.85
N SER A 197 17.36 -17.18 -5.67
CA SER A 197 17.27 -17.70 -7.03
C SER A 197 16.41 -16.83 -7.94
N MET A 198 16.61 -16.97 -9.23
CA MET A 198 15.86 -16.27 -10.26
C MET A 198 15.80 -17.08 -11.55
N THR A 199 14.66 -16.99 -12.23
CA THR A 199 14.41 -17.63 -13.50
C THR A 199 13.81 -16.62 -14.46
N VAL A 200 14.42 -16.46 -15.64
CA VAL A 200 13.91 -15.61 -16.73
C VAL A 200 13.60 -16.51 -17.92
N THR A 201 12.33 -16.64 -18.26
CA THR A 201 11.85 -17.54 -19.32
C THR A 201 11.34 -16.74 -20.51
N SER A 202 11.78 -17.10 -21.72
CA SER A 202 11.21 -16.61 -22.97
C SER A 202 10.57 -17.74 -23.76
N ASP A 203 9.39 -17.45 -24.29
CA ASP A 203 8.66 -18.29 -25.23
C ASP A 203 8.77 -17.77 -26.69
N SER A 204 9.64 -16.79 -26.97
CA SER A 204 9.81 -16.15 -28.28
C SER A 204 11.14 -16.49 -28.95
N ASP A 205 11.11 -16.80 -30.25
CA ASP A 205 12.33 -17.02 -31.07
C ASP A 205 13.12 -15.72 -31.31
N ASP A 206 12.48 -14.56 -31.10
CA ASP A 206 13.04 -13.23 -31.34
C ASP A 206 13.77 -12.63 -30.14
N THR A 207 13.84 -13.35 -29.02
CA THR A 207 14.46 -12.88 -27.78
C THR A 207 15.98 -12.82 -27.90
N ASP A 208 16.58 -11.76 -27.37
CA ASP A 208 18.01 -11.68 -27.08
C ASP A 208 18.16 -10.84 -25.82
N VAL A 209 18.26 -11.49 -24.66
CA VAL A 209 18.25 -10.81 -23.36
C VAL A 209 19.36 -11.30 -22.44
N THR A 210 19.83 -10.40 -21.57
CA THR A 210 20.74 -10.70 -20.47
C THR A 210 20.09 -10.36 -19.14
N LEU A 211 20.44 -11.10 -18.09
CA LEU A 211 20.05 -10.83 -16.71
C LEU A 211 21.26 -10.29 -15.94
N SER A 212 21.12 -9.13 -15.29
CA SER A 212 22.07 -8.59 -14.31
C SER A 212 21.40 -8.53 -12.93
N ILE A 213 22.11 -8.95 -11.89
CA ILE A 213 21.67 -8.92 -10.50
C ILE A 213 22.65 -8.12 -9.67
N ARG A 214 22.14 -7.23 -8.81
CA ARG A 214 22.94 -6.43 -7.89
C ARG A 214 22.41 -6.52 -6.46
N GLU A 215 23.35 -6.48 -5.52
CA GLU A 215 23.08 -6.41 -4.08
C GLU A 215 23.86 -5.27 -3.45
N GLY A 216 23.17 -4.35 -2.76
CA GLY A 216 23.81 -3.18 -2.15
C GLY A 216 24.51 -2.29 -3.18
N GLY A 217 23.97 -2.19 -4.40
CA GLY A 217 24.52 -1.41 -5.49
C GLY A 217 25.69 -2.06 -6.25
N LYS A 218 26.14 -3.26 -5.85
CA LYS A 218 27.21 -4.00 -6.53
C LYS A 218 26.63 -5.11 -7.41
N GLU A 219 27.07 -5.20 -8.65
CA GLU A 219 26.73 -6.33 -9.52
C GLU A 219 27.38 -7.61 -9.00
N ILE A 220 26.56 -8.65 -8.80
CA ILE A 220 26.99 -9.95 -8.29
C ILE A 220 26.87 -11.06 -9.34
N TYR A 221 26.07 -10.83 -10.38
CA TYR A 221 25.83 -11.79 -11.44
C TYR A 221 25.41 -11.07 -12.71
N THR A 222 25.97 -11.52 -13.84
CA THR A 222 25.50 -11.19 -15.18
C THR A 222 25.47 -12.48 -15.99
N SER A 223 24.33 -12.81 -16.57
CA SER A 223 24.17 -14.02 -17.37
C SER A 223 24.84 -13.90 -18.73
N GLN A 224 25.09 -15.04 -19.36
CA GLN A 224 25.21 -15.06 -20.83
C GLN A 224 23.86 -14.69 -21.47
N PRO A 225 23.84 -14.16 -22.71
CA PRO A 225 22.60 -13.86 -23.39
C PRO A 225 21.74 -15.10 -23.65
N LEU A 226 20.44 -15.00 -23.38
CA LEU A 226 19.43 -15.93 -23.85
C LEU A 226 18.95 -15.49 -25.24
N LYS A 227 19.20 -16.34 -26.24
CA LYS A 227 18.74 -16.13 -27.62
C LYS A 227 17.61 -17.09 -27.96
N GLY A 228 16.49 -16.54 -28.41
CA GLY A 228 15.27 -17.27 -28.69
C GLY A 228 14.60 -17.84 -27.44
N LYS A 229 13.87 -18.94 -27.63
CA LYS A 229 13.13 -19.61 -26.54
C LYS A 229 14.08 -20.29 -25.56
N GLY A 230 13.75 -20.20 -24.27
CA GLY A 230 14.49 -20.89 -23.22
C GLY A 230 14.49 -20.13 -21.90
N THR A 231 15.43 -20.49 -21.04
CA THR A 231 15.45 -20.02 -19.65
C THR A 231 16.86 -19.63 -19.22
N LEU A 232 16.99 -18.47 -18.58
CA LEU A 232 18.14 -18.12 -17.76
C LEU A 232 17.83 -18.47 -16.31
N GLU A 233 18.80 -19.10 -15.64
CA GLU A 233 18.71 -19.41 -14.22
C GLU A 233 19.85 -18.75 -13.47
N TYR A 234 19.53 -18.22 -12.30
CA TYR A 234 20.48 -17.82 -11.29
C TYR A 234 20.11 -18.54 -10.00
N LYS A 235 21.12 -19.11 -9.34
CA LYS A 235 21.05 -19.61 -7.99
C LYS A 235 22.25 -19.07 -7.24
N ARG A 236 22.03 -18.54 -6.04
CA ARG A 236 23.11 -18.06 -5.19
C ARG A 236 24.09 -19.23 -4.92
N PRO A 237 25.41 -19.02 -5.11
CA PRO A 237 26.42 -20.05 -4.86
C PRO A 237 26.55 -20.41 -3.38
#